data_AF-A0A7S4W1A1-F1
#
_entry.id   AF-A0A7S4W1A1-F1
#
_cell.length_a   1.000
_cell.length_b   1.000
_cell.length_c   1.000
_cell.angle_alpha   90.00
_cell.angle_beta   90.00
_cell.angle_gamma   90.00
#
_symmetry.space_group_name_H-M   'P 1'
#
loop_
_entity.id
_entity.type
_entity.pdbx_description
1 polymer ?
#
loop_
_entity_poly.entity_id
_entity_poly.type
_entity_poly.pdbx_seq_one_letter_code
_entity_poly.pdbx_strand_id
1 'polypeptide(L)'
;AYGYAKRFGLVRVNYDTQARVVKSSARFLAEVARGNVLRVRTRLAEDSDFAPLGARDPPPPPPRKEVKVKVLPPSSDSDLSPEEAYCMLKELVEAYLDDGFQSAMEDCYSRYLDDGNKTELSRARQALCLTVQSDVLPKYGFEATTSGIHRSVLLFHKPEMLENKEVTRYSFFANFLAQDLPQLRAKHKVRLREEGQVAEEAGHSQGRAGGGDGRALSTEEAVCLLEELLLVFQVHEVQEQLLWARLAKLNGNDAKFAETYARVKYDVERVALSRSGLAGAFGHVDDVFVLLATATLFSSPKVQRPLKSLDALMNTLPMVRAELLMRAALAQEGLIGGEQWRTGHGERHEDGTKK
;
A
#
# COMPACT_ATOMS: atom_id res chain seq x y z
N ALA A 1 20.29 -21.00 -13.72
CA ALA A 1 21.62 -20.91 -13.06
C ALA A 1 22.45 -19.85 -13.78
N TYR A 2 23.05 -18.90 -13.07
CA TYR A 2 23.67 -17.68 -13.67
C TYR A 2 25.01 -17.90 -14.40
N GLY A 3 25.48 -19.14 -14.55
CA GLY A 3 26.75 -19.46 -15.21
C GLY A 3 27.93 -18.63 -14.67
N TYR A 4 28.80 -18.17 -15.58
CA TYR A 4 29.95 -17.33 -15.27
C TYR A 4 29.66 -15.81 -15.28
N ALA A 5 28.39 -15.42 -15.44
CA ALA A 5 27.99 -14.02 -15.50
C ALA A 5 28.12 -13.31 -14.14
N LYS A 6 28.11 -14.05 -13.03
CA LYS A 6 28.34 -13.53 -11.67
C LYS A 6 29.66 -14.05 -11.12
N ARG A 7 30.42 -13.18 -10.43
CA ARG A 7 31.80 -13.46 -9.99
C ARG A 7 32.01 -13.09 -8.52
N PHE A 8 31.84 -14.06 -7.63
CA PHE A 8 31.93 -13.85 -6.18
C PHE A 8 33.33 -14.08 -5.58
N GLY A 9 34.25 -14.72 -6.32
CA GLY A 9 35.56 -15.09 -5.78
C GLY A 9 36.50 -13.90 -5.50
N LEU A 10 37.37 -14.07 -4.50
CA LEU A 10 38.48 -13.17 -4.15
C LEU A 10 39.56 -13.11 -5.25
N VAL A 11 39.69 -14.18 -6.02
CA VAL A 11 40.59 -14.27 -7.16
C VAL A 11 39.76 -14.30 -8.44
N ARG A 12 40.07 -13.42 -9.39
CA ARG A 12 39.48 -13.45 -10.72
C ARG A 12 40.17 -14.55 -11.53
N VAL A 13 39.39 -15.44 -12.11
CA VAL A 13 39.87 -16.42 -13.09
C VAL A 13 39.53 -15.91 -14.50
N ASN A 14 40.52 -15.89 -15.38
CA ASN A 14 40.30 -15.78 -16.81
C ASN A 14 39.99 -17.19 -17.33
N TYR A 15 38.79 -17.43 -17.86
CA TYR A 15 38.35 -18.78 -18.22
C TYR A 15 39.01 -19.31 -19.50
N ASP A 16 39.50 -18.43 -20.36
CA ASP A 16 40.16 -18.83 -21.61
C ASP A 16 41.60 -19.29 -21.36
N THR A 17 42.30 -18.57 -20.48
CA THR A 17 43.72 -18.80 -20.19
C THR A 17 43.98 -19.51 -18.86
N GLN A 18 42.94 -19.70 -18.06
CA GLN A 18 43.00 -20.18 -16.66
C GLN A 18 43.89 -19.32 -15.74
N ALA A 19 44.32 -18.14 -16.19
CA ALA A 19 45.13 -17.22 -15.39
C ALA A 19 44.35 -16.70 -14.17
N ARG A 20 45.04 -16.63 -13.02
CA ARG A 20 44.48 -16.22 -11.74
C ARG A 20 45.01 -14.86 -11.34
N VAL A 21 44.12 -13.88 -11.19
CA VAL A 21 44.45 -12.50 -10.80
C VAL A 21 43.81 -12.18 -9.46
N VAL A 22 44.64 -11.90 -8.47
CA VAL A 22 44.22 -11.56 -7.11
C VAL A 22 43.52 -10.20 -7.12
N LYS A 23 42.28 -10.11 -6.63
CA LYS A 23 41.54 -8.84 -6.52
C LYS A 23 42.00 -8.03 -5.31
N SER A 24 41.63 -6.76 -5.26
CA SER A 24 41.89 -5.88 -4.11
C SER A 24 41.30 -6.43 -2.80
N SER A 25 40.08 -6.98 -2.84
CA SER A 25 39.42 -7.59 -1.67
C SER A 25 40.20 -8.77 -1.08
N ALA A 26 40.90 -9.56 -1.92
CA ALA A 26 41.73 -10.65 -1.45
C ALA A 26 42.98 -10.15 -0.71
N ARG A 27 43.59 -9.06 -1.20
CA ARG A 27 44.74 -8.43 -0.54
C ARG A 27 44.32 -7.84 0.81
N PHE A 28 43.18 -7.15 0.83
CA PHE A 28 42.59 -6.64 2.06
C PHE A 28 42.31 -7.76 3.07
N LEU A 29 41.64 -8.84 2.66
CA LEU A 29 41.35 -9.97 3.55
C LEU A 29 42.63 -10.65 4.07
N ALA A 30 43.66 -10.75 3.23
CA ALA A 30 44.96 -11.28 3.65
C ALA A 30 45.66 -10.39 4.69
N GLU A 31 45.52 -9.08 4.62
CA GLU A 31 46.01 -8.15 5.65
C GLU A 31 45.23 -8.29 6.96
N VAL A 32 43.90 -8.37 6.89
CA VAL A 32 43.05 -8.60 8.07
C VAL A 32 43.40 -9.92 8.76
N ALA A 33 43.53 -11.00 8.00
CA ALA A 33 43.89 -12.31 8.53
C ALA A 33 45.30 -12.31 9.15
N ARG A 34 46.27 -11.64 8.52
CA ARG A 34 47.65 -11.55 9.03
C ARG A 34 47.73 -10.72 10.31
N GLY A 35 46.99 -9.61 10.37
CA GLY A 35 47.03 -8.68 11.50
C GLY A 35 46.06 -9.04 12.63
N ASN A 36 45.11 -9.96 12.38
CA ASN A 36 43.96 -10.22 13.23
C ASN A 36 43.24 -8.92 13.70
N VAL A 37 43.28 -7.89 12.85
CA VAL A 37 42.75 -6.55 13.14
C VAL A 37 42.11 -6.00 11.87
N LEU A 38 40.85 -5.58 11.97
CA LEU A 38 40.15 -4.89 10.90
C LEU A 38 40.51 -3.40 10.95
N ARG A 39 41.33 -2.94 10.00
CA ARG A 39 41.66 -1.51 9.86
C ARG A 39 40.60 -0.82 9.01
N VAL A 40 39.71 -0.08 9.66
CA VAL A 40 38.76 0.82 8.99
C VAL A 40 39.47 2.16 8.76
N ARG A 41 39.27 2.77 7.58
CA ARG A 41 39.81 4.11 7.31
C ARG A 41 39.14 5.12 8.24
N THR A 42 39.89 6.06 8.82
CA THR A 42 39.38 7.02 9.81
C THR A 42 38.12 7.76 9.35
N ARG A 43 38.10 8.25 8.10
CA ARG A 43 36.91 8.91 7.53
C ARG A 43 35.67 8.01 7.52
N LEU A 44 35.83 6.74 7.15
CA LEU A 44 34.73 5.76 7.17
C LEU A 44 34.28 5.42 8.60
N ALA A 45 35.17 5.55 9.59
CA ALA A 45 34.81 5.35 10.99
C ALA A 45 34.07 6.58 11.56
N GLU A 46 34.44 7.79 11.13
CA GLU A 46 33.77 9.05 11.50
C GLU A 46 32.36 9.15 10.88
N ASP A 47 32.21 8.71 9.63
CA ASP A 47 30.91 8.68 8.92
C ASP A 47 30.02 7.49 9.36
N SER A 48 30.53 6.57 10.18
CA SER A 48 29.79 5.39 10.60
C SER A 48 29.07 5.62 11.93
N ASP A 49 27.78 5.28 11.99
CA ASP A 49 27.01 5.21 13.23
C ASP A 49 27.49 4.12 14.22
N PHE A 50 28.48 3.33 13.81
CA PHE A 50 28.99 2.21 14.58
C PHE A 50 29.97 2.69 15.65
N ALA A 51 29.46 2.90 16.86
CA ALA A 51 30.30 3.12 18.03
C ALA A 51 30.98 1.80 18.45
N PRO A 52 32.27 1.81 18.84
CA PRO A 52 32.91 0.67 19.48
C PRO A 52 32.09 0.20 20.68
N LEU A 53 31.94 -1.11 20.84
CA LEU A 53 31.32 -1.71 22.03
C LEU A 53 32.06 -1.21 23.29
N GLY A 54 31.42 -0.33 24.06
CA GLY A 54 31.97 0.27 25.29
C GLY A 54 32.36 1.75 25.20
N ALA A 55 32.36 2.39 24.03
CA ALA A 55 32.73 3.81 23.89
C ALA A 55 31.53 4.78 23.96
N ARG A 56 30.30 4.26 23.91
CA ARG A 56 29.10 5.07 24.06
C ARG A 56 28.64 5.01 25.51
N ASP A 57 28.78 6.12 26.24
CA ASP A 57 27.92 6.35 27.38
C ASP A 57 26.48 6.18 26.89
N PRO A 58 25.64 5.36 27.55
CA PRO A 58 24.25 5.21 27.14
C PRO A 58 23.64 6.62 27.09
N PRO A 59 22.98 7.01 25.99
CA PRO A 59 22.34 8.31 25.92
C PRO A 59 21.43 8.44 27.16
N PRO A 60 21.47 9.59 27.88
CA PRO A 60 20.62 9.79 29.03
C PRO A 60 19.19 9.49 28.59
N PRO A 61 18.47 8.60 29.29
CA PRO A 61 17.14 8.20 28.88
C PRO A 61 16.30 9.47 28.70
N PRO A 62 15.58 9.63 27.58
CA PRO A 62 14.76 10.82 27.38
C PRO A 62 13.84 10.98 28.59
N PRO A 63 13.61 12.21 29.08
CA PRO A 63 12.77 12.44 30.24
C PRO A 63 11.38 11.86 29.97
N ARG A 64 11.11 10.68 30.55
CA ARG A 64 9.82 10.01 30.44
C ARG A 64 8.81 10.90 31.17
N LYS A 65 7.89 11.50 30.42
CA LYS A 65 6.66 12.03 31.02
C LYS A 65 5.97 10.85 31.69
N GLU A 66 5.94 10.85 33.02
CA GLU A 66 5.20 9.87 33.81
C GLU A 66 3.71 10.08 33.54
N VAL A 67 3.20 9.45 32.49
CA VAL A 67 1.76 9.30 32.32
C VAL A 67 1.31 8.33 33.41
N LYS A 68 0.53 8.82 34.38
CA LYS A 68 -0.16 7.99 35.36
C LYS A 68 -1.24 7.18 34.64
N VAL A 69 -0.83 6.18 33.87
CA VAL A 69 -1.75 5.19 33.30
C VAL A 69 -2.20 4.31 34.46
N LYS A 70 -3.51 4.16 34.63
CA LYS A 70 -4.10 3.21 35.58
C LYS A 70 -3.77 1.81 35.07
N VAL A 71 -2.61 1.28 35.44
CA VAL A 71 -2.15 -0.06 35.06
C VAL A 71 -3.10 -1.06 35.69
N LEU A 72 -3.95 -1.68 34.87
CA LEU A 72 -4.71 -2.86 35.27
C LEU A 72 -3.69 -3.95 35.65
N PRO A 73 -3.91 -4.68 36.76
CA PRO A 73 -3.04 -5.79 37.13
C PRO A 73 -2.90 -6.75 35.94
N PRO A 74 -1.70 -7.29 35.67
CA PRO A 74 -1.48 -8.20 34.56
C PRO A 74 -2.45 -9.37 34.71
N SER A 75 -3.45 -9.43 33.83
CA SER A 75 -4.37 -10.54 33.76
C SER A 75 -3.54 -11.79 33.48
N SER A 76 -3.61 -12.75 34.39
CA SER A 76 -2.94 -14.04 34.28
C SER A 76 -3.42 -14.72 33.00
N ASP A 77 -2.53 -14.86 32.03
CA ASP A 77 -2.70 -15.57 30.76
C ASP A 77 -3.91 -15.11 29.92
N SER A 78 -3.67 -13.96 29.29
CA SER A 78 -4.46 -13.21 28.32
C SER A 78 -5.05 -14.03 27.15
N ASP A 79 -6.21 -14.60 27.38
CA ASP A 79 -7.21 -14.83 26.33
C ASP A 79 -8.07 -13.56 26.21
N LEU A 80 -7.57 -12.60 25.43
CA LEU A 80 -8.34 -11.43 25.01
C LEU A 80 -9.60 -11.92 24.28
N SER A 81 -10.79 -11.43 24.65
CA SER A 81 -12.01 -11.82 23.94
C SER A 81 -12.00 -11.26 22.50
N PRO A 82 -12.75 -11.85 21.55
CA PRO A 82 -12.86 -11.30 20.19
C PRO A 82 -13.38 -9.86 20.17
N GLU A 83 -14.25 -9.49 21.12
CA GLU A 83 -14.79 -8.14 21.28
C GLU A 83 -13.72 -7.16 21.76
N GLU A 84 -12.89 -7.57 22.73
CA GLU A 84 -11.76 -6.78 23.21
C GLU A 84 -10.69 -6.63 22.11
N ALA A 85 -10.43 -7.68 21.33
CA ALA A 85 -9.54 -7.66 20.18
C ALA A 85 -10.01 -6.66 19.11
N TYR A 86 -11.31 -6.62 18.86
CA TYR A 86 -11.93 -5.65 17.96
C TYR A 86 -11.75 -4.21 18.47
N CYS A 87 -12.03 -3.94 19.75
CA CYS A 87 -11.83 -2.63 20.35
C CYS A 87 -10.37 -2.18 20.27
N MET A 88 -9.41 -3.08 20.54
CA MET A 88 -7.99 -2.81 20.44
C MET A 88 -7.58 -2.42 19.01
N LEU A 89 -8.03 -3.20 18.01
CA LEU A 89 -7.74 -2.90 16.61
C LEU A 89 -8.39 -1.60 16.14
N LYS A 90 -9.59 -1.29 16.62
CA LYS A 90 -10.28 -0.04 16.31
C LYS A 90 -9.49 1.16 16.83
N GLU A 91 -9.04 1.13 18.08
CA GLU A 91 -8.18 2.19 18.64
C GLU A 91 -6.86 2.34 17.88
N LEU A 92 -6.22 1.22 17.49
CA LEU A 92 -5.01 1.25 16.67
C LEU A 92 -5.27 1.89 15.30
N VAL A 93 -6.37 1.54 14.64
CA VAL A 93 -6.78 2.14 13.36
C VAL A 93 -6.99 3.64 13.49
N GLU A 94 -7.73 4.08 14.51
CA GLU A 94 -7.98 5.51 14.76
C GLU A 94 -6.66 6.27 14.98
N ALA A 95 -5.73 5.69 15.75
CA ALA A 95 -4.42 6.30 15.98
C ALA A 95 -3.50 6.26 14.75
N TYR A 96 -3.58 5.22 13.92
CA TYR A 96 -2.85 5.18 12.64
C TYR A 96 -3.45 6.09 11.58
N LEU A 97 -4.70 6.50 11.69
CA LEU A 97 -5.31 7.51 10.82
C LEU A 97 -4.87 8.94 11.14
N ASP A 98 -4.16 9.15 12.25
CA ASP A 98 -3.62 10.47 12.60
C ASP A 98 -2.71 11.01 11.50
N ASP A 99 -2.92 12.27 11.11
CA ASP A 99 -2.18 12.91 10.02
C ASP A 99 -0.68 13.01 10.32
N GLY A 100 -0.32 13.24 11.60
CA GLY A 100 1.06 13.31 12.04
C GLY A 100 1.77 11.96 11.90
N PHE A 101 1.11 10.88 12.29
CA PHE A 101 1.61 9.52 12.08
C PHE A 101 1.76 9.19 10.59
N GLN A 102 0.73 9.45 9.77
CA GLN A 102 0.76 9.15 8.34
C GLN A 102 1.82 9.95 7.59
N SER A 103 1.99 11.24 7.92
CA SER A 103 3.06 12.07 7.34
C SER A 103 4.45 11.53 7.70
N ALA A 104 4.69 11.15 8.96
CA ALA A 104 5.97 10.59 9.37
C ALA A 104 6.28 9.24 8.71
N MET A 105 5.26 8.42 8.50
CA MET A 105 5.39 7.15 7.77
C MET A 105 5.68 7.37 6.28
N GLU A 106 5.01 8.31 5.63
CA GLU A 106 5.28 8.69 4.24
C GLU A 106 6.73 9.18 4.06
N ASP A 107 7.24 9.97 5.00
CA ASP A 107 8.62 10.45 5.00
C ASP A 107 9.64 9.29 5.10
N CYS A 108 9.35 8.27 5.93
CA CYS A 108 10.20 7.08 6.02
C CYS A 108 10.27 6.33 4.69
N TYR A 109 9.13 6.17 4.01
CA TYR A 109 9.09 5.52 2.69
C TYR A 109 9.73 6.38 1.61
N SER A 110 9.59 7.70 1.67
CA SER A 110 10.24 8.62 0.73
C SER A 110 11.76 8.49 0.80
N ARG A 111 12.35 8.54 2.00
CA ARG A 111 13.80 8.32 2.18
C ARG A 111 14.25 6.95 1.70
N TYR A 112 13.43 5.91 1.90
CA TYR A 112 13.74 4.58 1.38
C TYR A 112 13.75 4.53 -0.16
N LEU A 113 12.85 5.26 -0.83
CA LEU A 113 12.85 5.32 -2.29
C LEU A 113 14.12 5.99 -2.82
N ASP A 114 14.67 6.96 -2.07
CA ASP A 114 15.92 7.63 -2.41
C ASP A 114 17.15 6.73 -2.15
N ASP A 115 17.24 6.11 -0.97
CA ASP A 115 18.45 5.40 -0.52
C ASP A 115 18.45 3.88 -0.77
N GLY A 116 17.28 3.27 -0.97
CA GLY A 116 17.10 1.83 -1.13
C GLY A 116 17.36 0.98 0.12
N ASN A 117 17.56 1.58 1.29
CA ASN A 117 17.95 0.89 2.52
C ASN A 117 16.74 0.25 3.26
N LYS A 118 16.44 -1.01 2.96
CA LYS A 118 15.31 -1.76 3.56
C LYS A 118 15.42 -1.92 5.07
N THR A 119 16.63 -2.02 5.61
CA THR A 119 16.85 -2.26 7.04
C THR A 119 16.49 -1.02 7.85
N GLU A 120 16.88 0.16 7.38
CA GLU A 120 16.51 1.43 8.01
C GLU A 120 15.01 1.71 7.91
N LEU A 121 14.39 1.45 6.75
CA LEU A 121 12.94 1.54 6.61
C LEU A 121 12.22 0.68 7.66
N SER A 122 12.60 -0.58 7.79
CA SER A 122 11.98 -1.50 8.74
C SER A 122 12.13 -1.00 10.19
N ARG A 123 13.32 -0.51 10.57
CA ARG A 123 13.60 0.04 11.90
C ARG A 123 12.79 1.31 12.17
N ALA A 124 12.77 2.25 11.23
CA ALA A 124 12.05 3.52 11.36
C ALA A 124 10.54 3.29 11.48
N ARG A 125 9.98 2.42 10.63
CA ARG A 125 8.57 2.01 10.70
C ARG A 125 8.23 1.38 12.05
N GLN A 126 9.05 0.42 12.50
CA GLN A 126 8.81 -0.23 13.79
C GLN A 126 8.84 0.77 14.94
N ALA A 127 9.76 1.74 14.92
CA ALA A 127 9.83 2.80 15.92
C ALA A 127 8.59 3.70 15.91
N LEU A 128 8.07 4.08 14.74
CA LEU A 128 6.84 4.86 14.60
C LEU A 128 5.61 4.08 15.08
N CYS A 129 5.44 2.82 14.66
CA CYS A 129 4.31 2.02 15.13
C CYS A 129 4.34 1.84 16.66
N LEU A 130 5.55 1.68 17.24
CA LEU A 130 5.74 1.55 18.68
C LEU A 130 5.24 2.78 19.47
N THR A 131 5.32 4.00 18.93
CA THR A 131 4.82 5.19 19.65
C THR A 131 3.31 5.18 19.80
N VAL A 132 2.60 4.65 18.81
CA VAL A 132 1.14 4.48 18.86
C VAL A 132 0.77 3.26 19.70
N GLN A 133 1.44 2.13 19.45
CA GLN A 133 1.16 0.86 20.12
C GLN A 133 1.46 0.91 21.62
N SER A 134 2.41 1.73 22.07
CA SER A 134 2.70 1.90 23.50
C SER A 134 1.55 2.49 24.30
N ASP A 135 0.66 3.25 23.64
CA ASP A 135 -0.48 3.89 24.29
C ASP A 135 -1.72 2.97 24.29
N VAL A 136 -1.87 2.13 23.26
CA VAL A 136 -3.04 1.25 23.09
C VAL A 136 -2.85 -0.10 23.77
N LEU A 137 -1.73 -0.79 23.51
CA LEU A 137 -1.52 -2.19 23.94
C LEU A 137 -1.65 -2.43 25.46
N PRO A 138 -1.15 -1.54 26.35
CA PRO A 138 -1.28 -1.73 27.80
C PRO A 138 -2.72 -1.74 28.30
N LYS A 139 -3.66 -1.10 27.59
CA LYS A 139 -5.09 -1.12 27.96
C LYS A 139 -5.71 -2.51 27.83
N TYR A 140 -5.11 -3.36 27.00
CA TYR A 140 -5.57 -4.71 26.64
C TYR A 140 -4.66 -5.81 27.23
N GLY A 141 -3.84 -5.48 28.22
CA GLY A 141 -2.98 -6.45 28.91
C GLY A 141 -1.67 -6.81 28.19
N PHE A 142 -1.33 -6.10 27.11
CA PHE A 142 -0.05 -6.29 26.42
C PHE A 142 0.99 -5.28 26.88
N GLU A 143 2.24 -5.73 27.01
CA GLU A 143 3.34 -4.81 27.32
C GLU A 143 3.59 -3.82 26.17
N ALA A 144 3.92 -2.57 26.50
CA ALA A 144 4.39 -1.55 25.55
C ALA A 144 5.84 -1.82 25.10
N THR A 145 6.13 -3.05 24.67
CA THR A 145 7.44 -3.53 24.25
C THR A 145 7.31 -4.28 22.93
N THR A 146 8.44 -4.50 22.24
CA THR A 146 8.46 -5.35 21.03
C THR A 146 7.96 -6.76 21.31
N SER A 147 8.18 -7.28 22.54
CA SER A 147 7.66 -8.59 22.95
C SER A 147 6.13 -8.57 23.08
N GLY A 148 5.56 -7.53 23.69
CA GLY A 148 4.11 -7.36 23.80
C GLY A 148 3.42 -7.21 22.44
N ILE A 149 4.02 -6.48 21.49
CA ILE A 149 3.54 -6.41 20.10
C ILE A 149 3.57 -7.79 19.44
N HIS A 150 4.66 -8.54 19.58
CA HIS A 150 4.74 -9.86 18.98
C HIS A 150 3.64 -10.79 19.53
N ARG A 151 3.38 -10.73 20.85
CA ARG A 151 2.28 -11.46 21.49
C ARG A 151 0.91 -11.04 20.97
N SER A 152 0.66 -9.75 20.79
CA SER A 152 -0.63 -9.28 20.24
C SER A 152 -0.81 -9.70 18.78
N VAL A 153 0.25 -9.73 17.98
CA VAL A 153 0.19 -10.27 16.61
C VAL A 153 -0.12 -11.77 16.62
N LEU A 154 0.49 -12.55 17.51
CA LEU A 154 0.21 -13.99 17.63
C LEU A 154 -1.24 -14.25 18.06
N LEU A 155 -1.83 -13.39 18.90
CA LEU A 155 -3.25 -13.48 19.28
C LEU A 155 -4.15 -13.49 18.04
N PHE A 156 -3.92 -12.60 17.07
CA PHE A 156 -4.75 -12.49 15.86
C PHE A 156 -4.64 -13.68 14.91
N HIS A 157 -3.70 -14.60 15.13
CA HIS A 157 -3.59 -15.84 14.37
C HIS A 157 -4.35 -17.00 15.01
N LYS A 158 -4.93 -16.81 16.20
CA LYS A 158 -5.78 -17.81 16.84
C LYS A 158 -7.07 -18.05 16.02
N PRO A 159 -7.56 -19.30 15.90
CA PRO A 159 -8.78 -19.60 15.13
C PRO A 159 -9.99 -18.77 15.54
N GLU A 160 -10.18 -18.53 16.83
CA GLU A 160 -11.29 -17.76 17.38
C GLU A 160 -11.30 -16.31 16.88
N MET A 161 -10.11 -15.74 16.61
CA MET A 161 -9.97 -14.40 16.05
C MET A 161 -10.23 -14.37 14.55
N LEU A 162 -9.81 -15.41 13.83
CA LEU A 162 -10.00 -15.53 12.38
C LEU A 162 -11.46 -15.78 12.00
N GLU A 163 -12.24 -16.45 12.87
CA GLU A 163 -13.68 -16.63 12.69
C GLU A 163 -14.45 -15.30 12.81
N ASN A 164 -13.93 -14.34 13.57
CA ASN A 164 -14.53 -13.02 13.69
C ASN A 164 -14.15 -12.12 12.49
N LYS A 165 -15.14 -11.89 11.62
CA LYS A 165 -14.99 -11.08 10.40
C LYS A 165 -14.55 -9.64 10.68
N GLU A 166 -15.03 -9.04 11.77
CA GLU A 166 -14.68 -7.66 12.13
C GLU A 166 -13.23 -7.55 12.59
N VAL A 167 -12.77 -8.49 13.43
CA VAL A 167 -11.36 -8.56 13.87
C VAL A 167 -10.44 -8.73 12.66
N THR A 168 -10.78 -9.65 11.75
CA THR A 168 -9.99 -9.88 10.53
C THR A 168 -9.96 -8.63 9.64
N ARG A 169 -11.10 -7.96 9.46
CA ARG A 169 -11.21 -6.72 8.67
C ARG A 169 -10.36 -5.59 9.24
N TYR A 170 -10.45 -5.34 10.55
CA TYR A 170 -9.69 -4.27 11.19
C TYR A 170 -8.20 -4.62 11.30
N SER A 171 -7.84 -5.89 11.47
CA SER A 171 -6.44 -6.35 11.41
C SER A 171 -5.82 -6.07 10.04
N PHE A 172 -6.55 -6.40 8.96
CA PHE A 172 -6.14 -6.05 7.60
C PHE A 172 -5.99 -4.53 7.43
N PHE A 173 -6.96 -3.75 7.92
CA PHE A 173 -6.95 -2.30 7.76
C PHE A 173 -5.81 -1.62 8.55
N ALA A 174 -5.55 -2.07 9.78
CA ALA A 174 -4.42 -1.60 10.58
C ALA A 174 -3.08 -1.87 9.87
N ASN A 175 -2.92 -3.06 9.27
CA ASN A 175 -1.73 -3.39 8.48
C ASN A 175 -1.60 -2.52 7.24
N PHE A 176 -2.70 -2.31 6.50
CA PHE A 176 -2.72 -1.43 5.33
C PHE A 176 -2.29 0.00 5.67
N LEU A 177 -2.83 0.57 6.75
CA LEU A 177 -2.48 1.93 7.22
C LEU A 177 -1.02 2.05 7.67
N ALA A 178 -0.48 0.99 8.28
CA ALA A 178 0.89 0.97 8.78
C ALA A 178 1.94 0.51 7.75
N GLN A 179 1.55 0.01 6.58
CA GLN A 179 2.50 -0.54 5.61
C GLN A 179 2.26 -0.03 4.19
N ASP A 180 1.07 -0.25 3.65
CA ASP A 180 0.80 -0.06 2.22
C ASP A 180 0.44 1.38 1.88
N LEU A 181 -0.43 2.02 2.66
CA LEU A 181 -0.90 3.39 2.39
C LEU A 181 0.26 4.39 2.32
N PRO A 182 1.20 4.44 3.28
CA PRO A 182 2.30 5.38 3.23
C PRO A 182 3.27 5.10 2.07
N GLN A 183 3.42 3.83 1.67
CA GLN A 183 4.22 3.44 0.52
C GLN A 183 3.61 3.95 -0.78
N LEU A 184 2.29 3.80 -0.95
CA LEU A 184 1.56 4.30 -2.12
C LEU A 184 1.67 5.82 -2.23
N ARG A 185 1.47 6.54 -1.13
CA ARG A 185 1.62 8.00 -1.07
C ARG A 185 3.03 8.46 -1.43
N ALA A 186 4.06 7.82 -0.85
CA ALA A 186 5.45 8.14 -1.17
C ALA A 186 5.78 7.91 -2.65
N LYS A 187 5.33 6.79 -3.24
CA LYS A 187 5.53 6.52 -4.68
C LYS A 187 4.84 7.56 -5.57
N HIS A 188 3.59 7.92 -5.24
CA HIS A 188 2.85 8.93 -5.97
C HIS A 188 3.55 10.29 -5.93
N LYS A 189 4.10 10.68 -4.77
CA LYS A 189 4.87 11.91 -4.60
C LYS A 189 6.16 11.94 -5.42
N VAL A 190 6.87 10.81 -5.52
CA VAL A 190 8.04 10.71 -6.40
C VAL A 190 7.64 10.89 -7.86
N ARG A 191 6.58 10.22 -8.30
CA ARG A 191 6.06 10.35 -9.68
C ARG A 191 5.69 11.81 -10.01
N LEU A 192 4.98 12.50 -9.13
CA LEU A 192 4.64 13.92 -9.34
C LEU A 192 5.88 14.82 -9.47
N ARG A 193 6.96 14.52 -8.75
CA ARG A 193 8.23 15.26 -8.88
C ARG A 193 8.89 15.00 -10.23
N GLU A 194 8.90 13.74 -10.69
CA GLU A 194 9.44 13.37 -12.00
C GLU A 194 8.65 14.05 -13.13
N GLU A 195 7.32 14.02 -13.07
CA GLU A 195 6.45 14.71 -14.05
C GLU A 195 6.64 16.22 -14.03
N GLY A 196 6.77 16.82 -12.84
CA GLY A 196 7.05 18.26 -12.69
C GLY A 196 8.38 18.66 -13.30
N GLN A 197 9.43 17.86 -13.09
CA GLN A 197 10.75 18.08 -13.70
C GLN A 197 10.69 17.99 -15.23
N VAL A 198 10.00 16.97 -15.77
CA VAL A 198 9.83 16.82 -17.22
C VAL A 198 9.07 18.01 -17.83
N ALA A 199 8.04 18.51 -17.14
CA ALA A 199 7.30 19.68 -17.60
C ALA A 199 8.15 20.97 -17.56
N GLU A 200 8.98 21.16 -16.54
CA GLU A 200 9.89 22.31 -16.42
C GLU A 200 11.01 22.28 -17.48
N GLU A 201 11.56 21.09 -17.76
CA GLU A 201 12.53 20.86 -18.83
C GLU A 201 11.90 21.09 -20.22
N ALA A 202 10.67 20.61 -20.45
CA ALA A 202 9.95 20.83 -21.70
C ALA A 202 9.57 22.32 -21.91
N GLY A 203 9.15 23.00 -20.84
CA GLY A 203 8.74 24.41 -20.87
C GLY A 203 9.87 25.39 -21.20
N HIS A 204 11.14 25.03 -20.93
CA HIS A 204 12.30 25.83 -21.32
C HIS A 204 12.61 25.77 -22.83
N SER A 205 11.96 24.88 -23.58
CA SER A 205 12.24 24.68 -25.02
C SER A 205 11.23 25.32 -25.98
N GLN A 206 10.08 25.80 -25.49
CA GLN A 206 9.04 26.41 -26.35
C GLN A 206 8.69 27.84 -25.90
N GLY A 207 9.01 28.80 -26.76
CA GLY A 207 8.64 30.20 -26.59
C GLY A 207 7.13 30.39 -26.44
N ARG A 208 6.77 31.11 -25.37
CA ARG A 208 5.47 31.73 -25.06
C ARG A 208 4.54 31.92 -26.27
N ALA A 209 3.45 31.16 -26.32
CA ALA A 209 2.18 31.59 -26.86
C ALA A 209 1.08 31.16 -25.88
N GLY A 210 0.40 32.15 -25.29
CA GLY A 210 -0.49 31.97 -24.14
C GLY A 210 -1.84 31.36 -24.50
N GLY A 211 -2.31 30.47 -23.63
CA GLY A 211 -3.67 29.96 -23.57
C GLY A 211 -3.81 29.14 -22.29
N GLY A 212 -4.55 29.66 -21.31
CA GLY A 212 -4.81 28.96 -20.06
C GLY A 212 -5.94 27.97 -20.27
N ASP A 213 -5.59 26.68 -20.36
CA ASP A 213 -6.58 25.59 -20.40
C ASP A 213 -6.51 24.78 -19.12
N GLY A 214 -7.70 24.50 -18.57
CA GLY A 214 -7.88 23.61 -17.43
C GLY A 214 -7.38 22.21 -17.78
N ARG A 215 -6.25 21.82 -17.19
CA ARG A 215 -5.69 20.47 -17.34
C ARG A 215 -6.69 19.47 -16.77
N ALA A 216 -7.25 18.64 -17.65
CA ALA A 216 -8.01 17.47 -17.25
C ALA A 216 -7.12 16.53 -16.41
N LEU A 217 -7.68 15.96 -15.34
CA LEU A 217 -7.03 14.92 -14.55
C LEU A 217 -6.62 13.75 -15.44
N SER A 218 -5.40 13.25 -15.25
CA SER A 218 -4.98 12.01 -15.89
C SER A 218 -5.81 10.85 -15.35
N THR A 219 -5.96 9.79 -16.14
CA THR A 219 -6.68 8.57 -15.70
C THR A 219 -6.07 7.99 -14.42
N GLU A 220 -4.78 8.19 -14.20
CA GLU A 220 -4.04 7.70 -13.03
C GLU A 220 -4.27 8.57 -11.79
N GLU A 221 -4.33 9.90 -11.96
CA GLU A 221 -4.73 10.83 -10.90
C GLU A 221 -6.18 10.56 -10.46
N ALA A 222 -7.07 10.29 -11.43
CA ALA A 222 -8.44 9.91 -11.16
C ALA A 222 -8.56 8.57 -10.41
N VAL A 223 -7.69 7.59 -10.72
CA VAL A 223 -7.64 6.30 -10.00
C VAL A 223 -7.10 6.46 -8.59
N CYS A 224 -6.05 7.25 -8.36
CA CYS A 224 -5.56 7.56 -7.00
C CYS A 224 -6.63 8.27 -6.16
N LEU A 225 -7.33 9.25 -6.74
CA LEU A 225 -8.46 9.91 -6.08
C LEU A 225 -9.62 8.94 -5.82
N LEU A 226 -9.88 8.01 -6.74
CA LEU A 226 -10.86 6.94 -6.51
C LEU A 226 -10.44 6.01 -5.37
N GLU A 227 -9.16 5.65 -5.28
CA GLU A 227 -8.62 4.80 -4.20
C GLU A 227 -8.68 5.52 -2.84
N GLU A 228 -8.37 6.82 -2.80
CA GLU A 228 -8.54 7.64 -1.59
C GLU A 228 -10.03 7.81 -1.21
N LEU A 229 -10.92 8.03 -2.19
CA LEU A 229 -12.36 8.08 -1.95
C LEU A 229 -12.87 6.72 -1.47
N LEU A 230 -12.45 5.63 -2.08
CA LEU A 230 -12.77 4.26 -1.65
C LEU A 230 -12.22 3.97 -0.25
N LEU A 231 -11.12 4.58 0.19
CA LEU A 231 -10.65 4.45 1.57
C LEU A 231 -11.49 5.24 2.57
N VAL A 232 -12.06 6.37 2.17
CA VAL A 232 -12.90 7.25 3.01
C VAL A 232 -14.33 6.74 3.14
N PHE A 233 -14.92 6.25 2.06
CA PHE A 233 -16.20 5.55 2.13
C PHE A 233 -15.93 4.20 2.77
N GLN A 234 -16.52 3.91 3.93
CA GLN A 234 -16.50 2.57 4.51
C GLN A 234 -17.03 1.58 3.47
N VAL A 235 -16.10 0.99 2.72
CA VAL A 235 -16.32 0.33 1.43
C VAL A 235 -17.46 -0.66 1.46
N HIS A 236 -17.67 -1.30 2.61
CA HIS A 236 -18.72 -2.29 2.76
C HIS A 236 -20.12 -1.70 2.56
N GLU A 237 -20.46 -0.54 3.13
CA GLU A 237 -21.83 -0.04 3.06
C GLU A 237 -22.18 0.48 1.66
N VAL A 238 -21.26 1.20 1.02
CA VAL A 238 -21.46 1.69 -0.35
C VAL A 238 -21.38 0.55 -1.37
N GLN A 239 -20.44 -0.39 -1.23
CA GLN A 239 -20.38 -1.55 -2.13
C GLN A 239 -21.58 -2.48 -1.94
N GLU A 240 -22.03 -2.70 -0.70
CA GLU A 240 -23.22 -3.49 -0.40
C GLU A 240 -24.47 -2.82 -0.97
N GLN A 241 -24.64 -1.51 -0.80
CA GLN A 241 -25.75 -0.77 -1.39
C GLN A 241 -25.71 -0.79 -2.93
N LEU A 242 -24.53 -0.67 -3.55
CA LEU A 242 -24.38 -0.82 -5.00
C LEU A 242 -24.68 -2.26 -5.47
N LEU A 243 -24.30 -3.26 -4.69
CA LEU A 243 -24.62 -4.67 -4.97
C LEU A 243 -26.13 -4.93 -4.86
N TRP A 244 -26.79 -4.38 -3.85
CA TRP A 244 -28.25 -4.44 -3.68
C TRP A 244 -28.99 -3.71 -4.79
N ALA A 245 -28.50 -2.54 -5.23
CA ALA A 245 -29.03 -1.85 -6.39
C ALA A 245 -28.93 -2.76 -7.64
N ARG A 246 -27.75 -3.36 -7.87
CA ARG A 246 -27.54 -4.27 -9.01
C ARG A 246 -28.46 -5.49 -8.96
N LEU A 247 -28.65 -6.11 -7.79
CA LEU A 247 -29.58 -7.22 -7.62
C LEU A 247 -31.04 -6.81 -7.86
N ALA A 248 -31.45 -5.62 -7.40
CA ALA A 248 -32.78 -5.08 -7.67
C ALA A 248 -33.00 -4.90 -9.18
N LYS A 249 -31.99 -4.38 -9.89
CA LYS A 249 -32.04 -4.20 -11.35
C LYS A 249 -32.13 -5.54 -12.09
N LEU A 250 -31.34 -6.54 -11.70
CA LEU A 250 -31.36 -7.88 -12.31
C LEU A 250 -32.69 -8.62 -12.10
N ASN A 251 -33.41 -8.33 -11.01
CA ASN A 251 -34.73 -8.88 -10.71
C ASN A 251 -35.89 -8.09 -11.35
N GLY A 252 -35.60 -7.10 -12.21
CA GLY A 252 -36.62 -6.24 -12.84
C GLY A 252 -37.29 -5.26 -11.88
N ASN A 253 -36.74 -5.04 -10.69
CA ASN A 253 -37.26 -4.08 -9.71
C ASN A 253 -36.61 -2.71 -9.90
N ASP A 254 -37.02 -2.03 -10.98
CA ASP A 254 -36.46 -0.74 -11.39
C ASP A 254 -36.67 0.38 -10.37
N ALA A 255 -37.78 0.35 -9.63
CA ALA A 255 -38.07 1.32 -8.58
C ALA A 255 -37.08 1.22 -7.41
N LYS A 256 -36.83 0.00 -6.92
CA LYS A 256 -35.88 -0.25 -5.83
C LYS A 256 -34.44 0.00 -6.26
N PHE A 257 -34.09 -0.29 -7.52
CA PHE A 257 -32.81 0.10 -8.10
C PHE A 257 -32.64 1.62 -8.08
N ALA A 258 -33.61 2.38 -8.60
CA ALA A 258 -33.55 3.84 -8.66
C ALA A 258 -33.42 4.47 -7.26
N GLU A 259 -34.18 3.98 -6.29
CA GLU A 259 -34.11 4.44 -4.89
C GLU A 259 -32.74 4.17 -4.25
N THR A 260 -32.25 2.93 -4.35
CA THR A 260 -30.96 2.54 -3.75
C THR A 260 -29.81 3.28 -4.42
N TYR A 261 -29.87 3.44 -5.73
CA TYR A 261 -28.88 4.17 -6.53
C TYR A 261 -28.87 5.66 -6.20
N ALA A 262 -30.05 6.30 -6.09
CA ALA A 262 -30.16 7.71 -5.71
C ALA A 262 -29.61 7.98 -4.32
N ARG A 263 -29.80 7.04 -3.37
CA ARG A 263 -29.24 7.13 -2.02
C ARG A 263 -27.72 7.05 -2.01
N VAL A 264 -27.14 6.09 -2.73
CA VAL A 264 -25.67 5.98 -2.89
C VAL A 264 -25.11 7.24 -3.54
N LYS A 265 -25.75 7.73 -4.61
CA LYS A 265 -25.34 8.96 -5.30
C LYS A 265 -25.34 10.16 -4.34
N TYR A 266 -26.40 10.34 -3.56
CA TYR A 266 -26.52 11.41 -2.58
C TYR A 266 -25.43 11.35 -1.48
N ASP A 267 -25.15 10.15 -0.94
CA ASP A 267 -24.14 9.99 0.09
C ASP A 267 -22.73 10.26 -0.46
N VAL A 268 -22.45 9.87 -1.70
CA VAL A 268 -21.19 10.19 -2.40
C VAL A 268 -21.06 11.69 -2.65
N GLU A 269 -22.12 12.33 -3.17
CA GLU A 269 -22.19 13.78 -3.41
C GLU A 269 -21.98 14.58 -2.12
N ARG A 270 -22.65 14.21 -1.03
CA ARG A 270 -22.54 14.91 0.26
C ARG A 270 -21.11 14.87 0.80
N VAL A 271 -20.43 13.73 0.70
CA VAL A 271 -19.04 13.59 1.15
C VAL A 271 -18.09 14.34 0.23
N ALA A 272 -18.28 14.26 -1.09
CA ALA A 272 -17.48 15.00 -2.07
C ALA A 272 -17.59 16.53 -1.87
N LEU A 273 -18.81 17.03 -1.60
CA LEU A 273 -19.06 18.45 -1.34
C LEU A 273 -18.51 18.92 0.02
N SER A 274 -18.46 18.05 1.03
CA SER A 274 -17.89 18.39 2.34
C SER A 274 -16.36 18.60 2.32
N ARG A 275 -15.68 18.08 1.29
CA ARG A 275 -14.23 18.24 1.07
C ARG A 275 -14.00 19.20 -0.10
N SER A 276 -13.91 20.48 0.24
CA SER A 276 -13.89 21.65 -0.67
C SER A 276 -12.85 21.63 -1.81
N GLY A 277 -11.91 20.69 -1.84
CA GLY A 277 -10.92 20.53 -2.91
C GLY A 277 -11.35 19.62 -4.08
N LEU A 278 -12.33 18.74 -3.90
CA LEU A 278 -12.69 17.73 -4.93
C LEU A 278 -13.67 18.25 -5.99
N ALA A 279 -14.53 19.21 -5.63
CA ALA A 279 -15.52 19.79 -6.55
C ALA A 279 -14.91 20.59 -7.70
N GLY A 280 -13.65 21.03 -7.58
CA GLY A 280 -12.92 21.72 -8.65
C GLY A 280 -12.15 20.78 -9.59
N ALA A 281 -11.87 19.55 -9.17
CA ALA A 281 -11.03 18.61 -9.91
C ALA A 281 -11.84 17.74 -10.89
N PHE A 282 -13.11 17.47 -10.56
CA PHE A 282 -14.05 16.77 -11.42
C PHE A 282 -15.08 17.78 -11.95
N GLY A 283 -15.02 18.09 -13.24
CA GLY A 283 -15.91 19.09 -13.88
C GLY A 283 -17.40 18.77 -13.68
N HIS A 284 -17.75 17.50 -13.44
CA HIS A 284 -19.08 17.07 -13.01
C HIS A 284 -18.98 15.87 -12.05
N VAL A 285 -19.85 15.81 -11.02
CA VAL A 285 -19.90 14.66 -10.08
C VAL A 285 -20.30 13.35 -10.78
N ASP A 286 -21.00 13.45 -11.91
CA ASP A 286 -21.35 12.30 -12.73
C ASP A 286 -20.09 11.60 -13.32
N ASP A 287 -18.95 12.28 -13.46
CA ASP A 287 -17.71 11.69 -13.99
C ASP A 287 -17.03 10.76 -12.98
N VAL A 288 -17.00 11.16 -11.69
CA VAL A 288 -16.55 10.31 -10.57
C VAL A 288 -17.42 9.07 -10.48
N PHE A 289 -18.73 9.25 -10.69
CA PHE A 289 -19.71 8.19 -10.62
C PHE A 289 -19.58 7.21 -11.80
N VAL A 290 -19.37 7.71 -13.03
CA VAL A 290 -19.11 6.87 -14.21
C VAL A 290 -17.82 6.07 -14.01
N LEU A 291 -16.76 6.65 -13.45
CA LEU A 291 -15.52 5.92 -13.14
C LEU A 291 -15.75 4.80 -12.09
N LEU A 292 -16.44 5.09 -10.99
CA LEU A 292 -16.81 4.09 -9.97
C LEU A 292 -17.70 2.98 -10.55
N ALA A 293 -18.72 3.33 -11.33
CA ALA A 293 -19.62 2.38 -11.97
C ALA A 293 -18.89 1.53 -13.01
N THR A 294 -18.00 2.11 -13.81
CA THR A 294 -17.23 1.41 -14.85
C THR A 294 -16.21 0.46 -14.24
N ALA A 295 -15.49 0.88 -13.19
CA ALA A 295 -14.56 0.03 -12.44
C ALA A 295 -15.27 -1.18 -11.79
N THR A 296 -16.52 -1.00 -11.36
CA THR A 296 -17.35 -2.05 -10.75
C THR A 296 -18.04 -2.95 -11.79
N LEU A 297 -18.33 -2.43 -13.00
CA LEU A 297 -19.04 -3.14 -14.06
C LEU A 297 -18.13 -4.00 -14.95
N PHE A 298 -16.86 -3.62 -15.15
CA PHE A 298 -15.98 -4.26 -16.14
C PHE A 298 -14.94 -5.25 -15.59
N SER A 299 -14.99 -5.56 -14.29
CA SER A 299 -13.93 -6.28 -13.59
C SER A 299 -14.05 -7.82 -13.50
N SER A 300 -14.96 -8.51 -14.22
CA SER A 300 -14.86 -9.98 -14.35
C SER A 300 -15.70 -10.61 -15.50
N PRO A 301 -15.08 -11.28 -16.49
CA PRO A 301 -15.77 -12.11 -17.48
C PRO A 301 -16.17 -13.51 -16.95
N LYS A 302 -15.83 -13.88 -15.71
CA LYS A 302 -16.12 -15.22 -15.14
C LYS A 302 -17.46 -15.33 -14.39
N VAL A 303 -18.23 -14.25 -14.27
CA VAL A 303 -19.55 -14.24 -13.61
C VAL A 303 -20.68 -14.32 -14.65
N GLN A 304 -20.61 -15.28 -15.57
CA GLN A 304 -21.71 -15.63 -16.48
C GLN A 304 -22.38 -16.97 -16.15
N ARG A 305 -21.98 -17.64 -15.06
CA ARG A 305 -22.73 -18.79 -14.54
C ARG A 305 -23.68 -18.35 -13.43
N PRO A 306 -24.92 -18.84 -13.39
CA PRO A 306 -25.85 -18.53 -12.31
C PRO A 306 -25.32 -19.14 -11.01
N LEU A 307 -24.81 -18.30 -10.12
CA LEU A 307 -24.52 -18.68 -8.75
C LEU A 307 -25.85 -18.88 -8.02
N LYS A 308 -26.08 -20.10 -7.54
CA LYS A 308 -27.38 -20.56 -7.03
C LYS A 308 -27.71 -20.08 -5.60
N SER A 309 -26.80 -19.38 -4.91
CA SER A 309 -27.08 -18.85 -3.57
C SER A 309 -26.27 -17.61 -3.20
N LEU A 310 -26.89 -16.75 -2.38
CA LEU A 310 -26.36 -15.50 -1.83
C LEU A 310 -25.08 -15.74 -1.00
N ASP A 311 -25.02 -16.85 -0.26
CA ASP A 311 -23.87 -17.22 0.58
C ASP A 311 -22.60 -17.51 -0.23
N ALA A 312 -22.73 -18.08 -1.42
CA ALA A 312 -21.59 -18.34 -2.30
C ALA A 312 -20.98 -17.04 -2.86
N LEU A 313 -21.80 -16.01 -3.08
CA LEU A 313 -21.37 -14.69 -3.54
C LEU A 313 -20.67 -13.90 -2.42
N MET A 314 -21.25 -13.91 -1.22
CA MET A 314 -20.71 -13.20 -0.06
C MET A 314 -19.39 -13.79 0.45
N ASN A 315 -19.19 -15.10 0.30
CA ASN A 315 -17.94 -15.76 0.68
C ASN A 315 -16.81 -15.62 -0.37
N THR A 316 -17.11 -15.21 -1.60
CA THR A 316 -16.10 -15.03 -2.67
C THR A 316 -15.61 -13.59 -2.83
N LEU A 317 -16.37 -12.62 -2.32
CA LEU A 317 -16.06 -11.18 -2.38
C LEU A 317 -14.67 -10.78 -1.85
N PRO A 318 -14.16 -11.31 -0.71
CA PRO A 318 -12.81 -11.01 -0.24
C PRO A 318 -11.71 -11.52 -1.19
N MET A 319 -11.92 -12.70 -1.80
CA MET A 319 -11.01 -13.26 -2.80
C MET A 319 -11.04 -12.47 -4.10
N VAL A 320 -12.22 -12.06 -4.57
CA VAL A 320 -12.37 -11.23 -5.78
C VAL A 320 -11.73 -9.86 -5.58
N ARG A 321 -11.83 -9.29 -4.38
CA ARG A 321 -11.17 -8.02 -4.00
C ARG A 321 -9.65 -8.15 -3.97
N ALA A 322 -9.12 -9.22 -3.37
CA ALA A 322 -7.68 -9.47 -3.36
C ALA A 322 -7.13 -9.75 -4.77
N GLU A 323 -7.88 -10.49 -5.61
CA GLU A 323 -7.52 -10.75 -6.99
C GLU A 323 -7.54 -9.47 -7.85
N LEU A 324 -8.51 -8.58 -7.62
CA LEU A 324 -8.60 -7.28 -8.31
C LEU A 324 -7.45 -6.35 -7.96
N LEU A 325 -7.14 -6.21 -6.67
CA LEU A 325 -6.00 -5.41 -6.22
C LEU A 325 -4.67 -5.98 -6.71
N MET A 326 -4.53 -7.32 -6.73
CA MET A 326 -3.33 -7.98 -7.24
C MET A 326 -3.19 -7.86 -8.77
N ARG A 327 -4.29 -7.92 -9.53
CA ARG A 327 -4.27 -7.74 -11.00
C ARG A 327 -4.01 -6.28 -11.39
N ALA A 328 -4.56 -5.32 -10.64
CA ALA A 328 -4.27 -3.90 -10.84
C ALA A 328 -2.77 -3.62 -10.59
N ALA A 329 -2.19 -4.19 -9.52
CA ALA A 329 -0.75 -4.09 -9.24
C ALA A 329 0.12 -4.78 -10.32
N LEU A 330 -0.27 -5.96 -10.81
CA LEU A 330 0.49 -6.68 -11.86
C LEU A 330 0.40 -6.00 -13.24
N ALA A 331 -0.72 -5.34 -13.54
CA ALA A 331 -0.86 -4.53 -14.74
C ALA A 331 0.01 -3.26 -14.68
N GLN A 332 0.15 -2.63 -13.52
CA GLN A 332 1.06 -1.50 -13.29
C GLN A 332 2.55 -1.85 -13.49
N GLU A 333 2.94 -3.11 -13.27
CA GLU A 333 4.33 -3.57 -13.48
C GLU A 333 4.61 -4.08 -14.91
N GLY A 334 3.64 -3.99 -15.84
CA GLY A 334 3.82 -4.43 -17.23
C GLY A 334 4.00 -5.93 -17.41
N LEU A 335 3.67 -6.74 -16.39
CA LEU A 335 3.86 -8.20 -16.37
C LEU A 335 2.74 -8.97 -17.08
N ILE A 336 1.70 -8.28 -17.56
CA ILE A 336 0.63 -8.84 -18.40
C ILE A 336 0.69 -8.13 -19.75
N GLY A 337 1.19 -8.82 -20.77
CA GLY A 337 1.35 -8.29 -22.12
C GLY A 337 0.00 -8.02 -22.79
N GLY A 338 -0.21 -6.78 -23.24
CA GLY A 338 -1.32 -6.44 -24.12
C GLY A 338 -1.03 -6.94 -25.53
N GLU A 339 -1.55 -8.10 -25.91
CA GLU A 339 -1.61 -8.51 -27.31
C GLU A 339 -3.05 -8.87 -27.74
N GLN A 340 -3.45 -8.18 -28.82
CA GLN A 340 -4.41 -8.56 -29.85
C GLN A 340 -5.88 -8.77 -29.47
N TRP A 341 -6.64 -7.67 -29.52
CA TRP A 341 -8.02 -7.69 -29.99
C TRP A 341 -8.09 -6.92 -31.31
N ARG A 342 -7.77 -7.59 -32.43
CA ARG A 342 -8.23 -7.14 -33.75
C ARG A 342 -9.73 -7.40 -33.81
N THR A 343 -10.51 -6.34 -33.93
CA THR A 343 -11.92 -6.38 -34.30
C THR A 343 -12.04 -6.96 -35.71
N GLY A 344 -12.47 -8.22 -35.80
CA GLY A 344 -12.92 -8.81 -37.06
C GLY A 344 -14.28 -8.23 -37.44
N HIS A 345 -14.30 -7.04 -38.03
CA HIS A 345 -15.44 -6.62 -38.87
C HIS A 345 -15.19 -7.15 -40.28
N GLY A 346 -15.82 -8.29 -40.59
CA GLY A 346 -15.98 -8.75 -41.96
C GLY A 346 -16.95 -7.82 -42.68
N GLU A 347 -16.41 -6.92 -43.50
CA GLU A 347 -17.17 -6.24 -44.54
C GLU A 347 -17.69 -7.28 -45.54
N ARG A 348 -19.02 -7.47 -45.55
CA ARG A 348 -19.71 -8.04 -46.71
C ARG A 348 -19.67 -7.00 -47.82
N HIS A 349 -18.79 -7.22 -48.80
CA HIS A 349 -19.01 -6.66 -50.12
C HIS A 349 -20.07 -7.51 -50.82
N GLU A 350 -21.28 -6.94 -50.95
CA GLU A 350 -22.17 -7.26 -52.04
C GLU A 350 -21.51 -6.77 -53.33
N ASP A 351 -21.26 -7.66 -54.27
CA ASP A 351 -21.10 -7.26 -55.67
C ASP A 351 -21.88 -8.24 -56.54
N GLY A 352 -22.99 -7.73 -57.07
CA GLY A 352 -23.77 -8.36 -58.11
C GLY A 352 -23.26 -7.92 -59.49
N THR A 353 -23.05 -8.91 -60.36
CA THR A 353 -23.19 -8.84 -61.82
C THR A 353 -22.22 -7.97 -62.63
N LYS A 354 -21.43 -8.60 -63.52
CA LYS A 354 -21.69 -8.63 -64.99
C LYS A 354 -20.51 -9.23 -65.77
N LYS A 355 -20.90 -10.01 -66.78
CA LYS A 355 -20.19 -10.56 -67.96
C LYS A 355 -19.34 -11.80 -67.76
#